data_AF-A0A7J7JQX8-F1
#
_entry.id   AF-A0A7J7JQX8-F1
#
_cell.length_a   1.000
_cell.length_b   1.000
_cell.length_c   1.000
_cell.angle_alpha   90.00
_cell.angle_beta   90.00
_cell.angle_gamma   90.00
#
_symmetry.space_group_name_H-M   'P 1'
#
loop_
_entity.id
_entity.type
_entity.pdbx_description
1 polymer ?
#
loop_
_entity_poly.entity_id
_entity_poly.type
_entity_poly.pdbx_seq_one_letter_code
_entity_poly.pdbx_strand_id
1 'polypeptide(L)'
;MYKRKKQEKIQLQGNVYPMTSMMYVENDSTRLSVLAAQSAGVISLSPGNLQVILDRRLNQDDNRGLGQPVTDNKRTESRFYILFEKKTPSKHKDKVIGYPSLTSAILYQHLISPLITLHVKSGKTPQSQFIPLTTSFPCELNLLNMRSSHDSVSTEVKAESLLLVHHQATDCSLPSKGLTCSTNNGKVDIESLFKDLKVKSLERRTLTDLEVHSDSSSRSLDIQPMNIAAYKLTFE
;
A
#
# COMPACT_ATOMS: atom_id res chain seq x y z
N MET A 1 10.55 -2.48 -4.69
CA MET A 1 11.54 -2.23 -3.61
C MET A 1 12.94 -2.24 -4.20
N TYR A 2 13.88 -1.43 -3.69
CA TYR A 2 15.25 -1.36 -4.23
C TYR A 2 16.23 -2.22 -3.42
N LYS A 3 17.03 -3.03 -4.11
CA LYS A 3 18.13 -3.80 -3.50
C LYS A 3 19.18 -2.83 -2.96
N ARG A 4 19.52 -2.99 -1.68
CA ARG A 4 20.62 -2.26 -1.03
C ARG A 4 21.77 -3.21 -0.75
N LYS A 5 22.99 -2.70 -0.86
CA LYS A 5 24.22 -3.42 -0.53
C LYS A 5 25.01 -2.57 0.45
N LYS A 6 25.35 -3.16 1.62
CA LYS A 6 26.24 -2.54 2.58
C LYS A 6 27.56 -2.15 1.90
N GLN A 7 27.98 -0.91 2.09
CA GLN A 7 29.23 -0.39 1.60
C GLN A 7 30.21 -0.28 2.77
N GLU A 8 31.27 -1.10 2.75
CA GLU A 8 32.30 -1.09 3.80
C GLU A 8 33.20 0.16 3.72
N LYS A 9 33.22 0.83 2.56
CA LYS A 9 34.07 2.02 2.33
C LYS A 9 33.51 3.30 2.95
N ILE A 10 32.27 3.28 3.44
CA ILE A 10 31.60 4.46 4.02
C ILE A 10 31.24 4.19 5.48
N GLN A 11 31.07 5.28 6.24
CA GLN A 11 30.70 5.20 7.64
C GLN A 11 29.29 4.62 7.85
N LEU A 12 28.99 4.24 9.09
CA LEU A 12 27.74 3.60 9.51
C LEU A 12 26.50 4.33 8.97
N GLN A 13 26.43 5.64 9.15
CA GLN A 13 25.29 6.47 8.76
C GLN A 13 25.08 6.52 7.24
N GLY A 14 26.12 6.29 6.44
CA GLY A 14 26.01 6.18 4.98
C GLY A 14 25.29 4.90 4.52
N ASN A 15 25.14 3.92 5.41
CA ASN A 15 24.40 2.68 5.18
C ASN A 15 22.98 2.70 5.79
N VAL A 16 22.54 3.83 6.35
CA VAL A 16 21.16 4.01 6.83
C VAL A 16 20.29 4.42 5.66
N TYR A 17 19.18 3.71 5.46
CA TYR A 17 18.21 3.98 4.39
C TYR A 17 16.83 4.29 4.97
N PRO A 18 15.98 5.04 4.25
CA PRO A 18 14.59 5.21 4.64
C PRO A 18 13.80 3.92 4.38
N MET A 19 13.05 3.47 5.39
CA MET A 19 11.96 2.51 5.24
C MET A 19 10.65 3.26 5.43
N THR A 20 9.89 3.47 4.35
CA THR A 20 8.57 4.11 4.41
C THR A 20 7.43 3.11 4.62
N SER A 21 7.65 1.84 4.30
CA SER A 21 6.63 0.79 4.37
C SER A 21 7.19 -0.55 4.83
N MET A 22 8.27 -1.00 4.23
CA MET A 22 8.82 -2.33 4.48
C MET A 22 10.29 -2.45 4.11
N MET A 23 10.97 -3.39 4.76
CA MET A 23 12.30 -3.86 4.40
C MET A 23 12.35 -5.39 4.52
N TYR A 24 13.27 -6.04 3.81
CA TYR A 24 13.49 -7.47 4.00
C TYR A 24 14.94 -7.86 3.77
N VAL A 25 15.33 -9.00 4.34
CA VAL A 25 16.51 -9.78 3.97
C VAL A 25 16.06 -11.18 3.58
N GLU A 26 16.80 -11.81 2.68
CA GLU A 26 16.47 -13.15 2.21
C GLU A 26 17.69 -13.92 1.75
N ASN A 27 17.54 -15.23 1.70
CA ASN A 27 18.46 -16.16 1.06
C ASN A 27 17.71 -16.98 -0.01
N ASP A 28 18.27 -18.11 -0.44
CA ASP A 28 17.67 -18.97 -1.46
C ASP A 28 16.39 -19.70 -1.00
N SER A 29 16.13 -19.84 0.30
CA SER A 29 15.05 -20.66 0.85
C SER A 29 14.10 -19.92 1.80
N THR A 30 14.48 -18.74 2.32
CA THR A 30 13.69 -17.99 3.29
C THR A 30 13.82 -16.49 3.12
N ARG A 31 12.76 -15.77 3.52
CA ARG A 31 12.71 -14.30 3.60
C ARG A 31 12.23 -13.87 4.98
N LEU A 32 12.89 -12.88 5.56
CA LEU A 32 12.47 -12.15 6.75
C LEU A 32 12.12 -10.71 6.34
N SER A 33 10.84 -10.36 6.46
CA SER A 33 10.32 -9.04 6.14
C SER A 33 9.89 -8.32 7.42
N VAL A 34 10.17 -7.01 7.50
CA VAL A 34 9.64 -6.11 8.52
C VAL A 34 8.77 -5.08 7.80
N LEU A 35 7.51 -4.99 8.22
CA LEU A 35 6.50 -4.04 7.74
C LEU A 35 6.28 -3.00 8.83
N ALA A 36 6.17 -1.72 8.48
CA ALA A 36 6.06 -0.63 9.43
C ALA A 36 4.89 0.30 9.09
N ALA A 37 4.12 0.69 10.11
CA ALA A 37 3.04 1.67 9.95
C ALA A 37 3.57 3.11 9.84
N GLN A 38 4.86 3.31 10.14
CA GLN A 38 5.54 4.59 10.19
C GLN A 38 6.86 4.52 9.45
N SER A 39 7.32 5.66 8.94
CA SER A 39 8.64 5.78 8.32
C SER A 39 9.74 5.73 9.37
N ALA A 40 10.81 4.97 9.11
CA ALA A 40 11.95 4.87 10.00
C ALA A 40 13.27 4.79 9.22
N GLY A 41 14.38 5.10 9.91
CA GLY A 41 15.72 4.78 9.41
C GLY A 41 16.02 3.31 9.66
N VAL A 42 16.55 2.62 8.66
CA VAL A 42 16.86 1.18 8.75
C VAL A 42 18.26 0.85 8.26
N ILE A 43 18.82 -0.23 8.80
CA ILE A 43 20.15 -0.70 8.44
C ILE A 43 20.27 -2.22 8.59
N SER A 44 21.14 -2.82 7.79
CA SER A 44 21.54 -4.23 7.87
C SER A 44 23.06 -4.31 7.79
N LEU A 45 23.72 -4.59 8.93
CA LEU A 45 25.18 -4.53 9.04
C LEU A 45 25.89 -5.86 8.81
N SER A 46 25.15 -6.95 9.02
CA SER A 46 25.63 -8.33 8.90
C SER A 46 24.55 -9.17 8.22
N PRO A 47 24.92 -10.25 7.51
CA PRO A 47 23.94 -11.16 6.92
C PRO A 47 22.90 -11.63 7.95
N GLY A 48 21.62 -11.58 7.57
CA GLY A 48 20.51 -11.98 8.44
C GLY A 48 20.11 -10.96 9.53
N ASN A 49 20.81 -9.83 9.63
CA ASN A 49 20.48 -8.78 10.59
C ASN A 49 19.60 -7.69 9.97
N LEU A 50 18.58 -7.25 10.71
CA LEU A 50 17.75 -6.09 10.39
C LEU A 50 17.68 -5.19 11.63
N GLN A 51 17.87 -3.89 11.44
CA GLN A 51 17.76 -2.89 12.52
C GLN A 51 16.87 -1.74 12.06
N VAL A 52 15.98 -1.32 12.95
CA VAL A 52 15.06 -0.20 12.77
C VAL A 52 15.31 0.81 13.88
N ILE A 53 15.58 2.06 13.51
CA ILE A 53 15.74 3.17 14.44
C ILE A 53 14.35 3.63 14.86
N LEU A 54 14.04 3.55 16.16
CA LEU A 54 12.70 3.84 16.68
C LEU A 54 12.50 5.30 17.09
N ASP A 55 13.51 5.90 17.72
CA ASP A 55 13.48 7.30 18.15
C ASP A 55 14.93 7.82 18.28
N ARG A 56 15.10 9.13 18.35
CA ARG A 56 16.39 9.79 18.61
C ARG A 56 16.21 10.96 19.56
N ARG A 57 17.14 11.10 20.50
CA ARG A 57 17.29 12.27 21.36
C ARG A 57 18.70 12.82 21.21
N LEU A 58 18.83 14.10 20.87
CA LEU A 58 20.10 14.75 20.56
C LEU A 58 20.17 16.06 21.35
N ASN A 59 21.20 16.23 22.18
CA ASN A 59 21.36 17.43 23.01
C ASN A 59 22.09 18.59 22.30
N GLN A 60 22.32 18.46 20.99
CA GLN A 60 23.07 19.42 20.17
C GLN A 60 22.33 19.66 18.85
N ASP A 61 22.42 20.89 18.34
CA ASP A 61 22.00 21.24 16.98
C ASP A 61 23.02 20.71 15.96
N ASP A 62 22.57 20.41 14.74
CA ASP A 62 23.41 19.89 13.65
C ASP A 62 23.94 20.97 12.70
N ASN A 63 23.69 22.25 13.01
CA ASN A 63 24.06 23.41 12.23
C ASN A 63 23.53 23.36 10.78
N ARG A 64 22.25 22.95 10.63
CA ARG A 64 21.52 22.99 9.35
C ARG A 64 20.37 24.02 9.33
N GLY A 65 20.32 24.90 10.32
CA GLY A 65 19.41 26.07 10.36
C GLY A 65 18.22 25.94 11.30
N LEU A 66 18.06 24.80 11.99
CA LEU A 66 16.98 24.63 12.97
C LEU A 66 17.29 25.35 14.30
N GLY A 67 18.55 25.37 14.73
CA GLY A 67 19.02 26.15 15.88
C GLY A 67 18.60 25.59 17.24
N GLN A 68 18.30 24.29 17.34
CA GLN A 68 17.87 23.66 18.58
C GLN A 68 18.22 22.16 18.62
N PRO A 69 18.36 21.58 19.83
CA PRO A 69 18.48 20.13 20.02
C PRO A 69 17.17 19.39 19.72
N VAL A 70 17.22 18.05 19.64
CA VAL A 70 16.03 17.18 19.60
C VAL A 70 15.82 16.56 20.98
N THR A 71 15.04 17.24 21.82
CA THR A 71 14.82 16.86 23.23
C THR A 71 13.35 16.85 23.66
N ASP A 72 12.44 16.98 22.71
CA ASP A 72 10.99 17.04 22.89
C ASP A 72 10.30 15.68 22.68
N ASN A 73 11.04 14.58 22.82
CA ASN A 73 10.54 13.22 22.67
C ASN A 73 9.28 12.99 23.52
N LYS A 74 8.28 12.37 22.90
CA LYS A 74 7.08 11.88 23.57
C LYS A 74 6.95 10.38 23.31
N ARG A 75 6.34 9.67 24.25
CA ARG A 75 6.01 8.26 24.06
C ARG A 75 5.15 8.11 22.80
N THR A 76 5.72 7.48 21.79
CA THR A 76 5.11 7.26 20.48
C THR A 76 5.06 5.77 20.22
N GLU A 77 3.88 5.26 19.87
CA GLU A 77 3.73 3.85 19.53
C GLU A 77 4.25 3.60 18.11
N SER A 78 5.18 2.65 17.98
CA SER A 78 5.63 2.15 16.69
C SER A 78 5.02 0.78 16.43
N ARG A 79 4.34 0.62 15.30
CA ARG A 79 3.65 -0.63 14.95
C ARG A 79 4.35 -1.31 13.78
N PHE A 80 4.55 -2.61 13.93
CA PHE A 80 5.25 -3.43 12.96
C PHE A 80 4.60 -4.80 12.80
N TYR A 81 4.76 -5.40 11.61
CA TYR A 81 4.63 -6.83 11.43
C TYR A 81 5.98 -7.43 11.02
N ILE A 82 6.33 -8.56 11.64
CA ILE A 82 7.52 -9.33 11.28
C ILE A 82 7.02 -10.61 10.62
N LEU A 83 7.38 -10.80 9.36
CA LEU A 83 6.90 -11.89 8.54
C LEU A 83 8.08 -12.76 8.10
N PHE A 84 7.99 -14.06 8.39
CA PHE A 84 8.95 -15.05 7.96
C PHE A 84 8.30 -15.97 6.92
N GLU A 85 8.92 -16.08 5.75
CA GLU A 85 8.35 -16.79 4.60
C GLU A 85 9.35 -17.80 4.05
N LYS A 86 8.84 -18.96 3.61
CA LYS A 86 9.62 -19.93 2.84
C LYS A 86 9.56 -19.57 1.36
N LYS A 87 10.71 -19.57 0.72
CA LYS A 87 10.89 -19.26 -0.69
C LYS A 87 11.05 -20.53 -1.50
N THR A 88 10.41 -20.57 -2.66
CA THR A 88 10.63 -21.63 -3.64
C THR A 88 11.85 -21.29 -4.49
N PRO A 89 12.59 -22.29 -5.00
CA PRO A 89 13.75 -22.05 -5.84
C PRO A 89 13.38 -21.18 -7.05
N SER A 90 13.98 -19.99 -7.11
CA SER A 90 13.80 -19.03 -8.21
C SER A 90 15.04 -19.03 -9.11
N LYS A 91 14.83 -19.02 -10.43
CA LYS A 91 15.91 -18.93 -11.42
C LYS A 91 16.51 -17.52 -11.53
N HIS A 92 15.92 -16.50 -10.89
CA HIS A 92 16.34 -15.10 -11.03
C HIS A 92 17.02 -14.59 -9.76
N LYS A 93 18.34 -14.72 -9.68
CA LYS A 93 19.10 -14.41 -8.45
C LYS A 93 19.59 -12.97 -8.31
N ASP A 94 19.61 -12.18 -9.40
CA ASP A 94 20.12 -10.80 -9.36
C ASP A 94 19.18 -9.79 -10.00
N LYS A 95 18.12 -9.43 -9.27
CA LYS A 95 17.28 -8.27 -9.62
C LYS A 95 17.66 -7.08 -8.75
N VAL A 96 17.85 -5.92 -9.39
CA VAL A 96 17.99 -4.61 -8.70
C VAL A 96 16.69 -4.25 -7.98
N ILE A 97 15.56 -4.72 -8.52
CA ILE A 97 14.22 -4.50 -8.01
C ILE A 97 13.74 -5.77 -7.31
N GLY A 98 13.36 -5.62 -6.05
CA GLY A 98 12.66 -6.62 -5.25
C GLY A 98 11.16 -6.35 -5.16
N TYR A 99 10.37 -7.40 -5.02
CA TYR A 99 8.92 -7.33 -4.86
C TYR A 99 8.52 -7.98 -3.52
N PRO A 100 7.53 -7.46 -2.80
CA PRO A 100 6.97 -8.14 -1.63
C PRO A 100 6.26 -9.43 -2.05
N SER A 101 6.01 -10.33 -1.09
CA SER A 101 4.99 -11.36 -1.30
C SER A 101 3.60 -10.74 -1.28
N LEU A 102 2.61 -11.44 -1.84
CA LEU A 102 1.21 -11.00 -1.76
C LEU A 102 0.73 -10.93 -0.30
N THR A 103 1.09 -11.91 0.53
CA THR A 103 0.84 -11.88 1.99
C THR A 103 1.41 -10.62 2.65
N SER A 104 2.67 -10.28 2.36
CA SER A 104 3.34 -9.09 2.91
C SER A 104 2.64 -7.80 2.49
N ALA A 105 2.21 -7.71 1.22
CA ALA A 105 1.48 -6.56 0.70
C ALA A 105 0.11 -6.36 1.39
N ILE A 106 -0.65 -7.44 1.58
CA ILE A 106 -1.95 -7.41 2.28
C ILE A 106 -1.78 -7.08 3.76
N LEU A 107 -0.80 -7.70 4.44
CA LEU A 107 -0.52 -7.40 5.84
C LEU A 107 -0.10 -5.94 6.04
N TYR A 108 0.67 -5.38 5.11
CA TYR A 108 0.99 -3.96 5.14
C TYR A 108 -0.27 -3.10 5.01
N GLN A 109 -1.20 -3.45 4.11
CA GLN A 109 -2.46 -2.72 3.97
C GLN A 109 -3.29 -2.75 5.26
N HIS A 110 -3.40 -3.90 5.93
CA HIS A 110 -4.04 -4.00 7.25
C HIS A 110 -3.36 -3.14 8.31
N LEU A 111 -2.03 -3.00 8.24
CA LEU A 111 -1.24 -2.21 9.18
C LEU A 111 -1.50 -0.70 9.02
N ILE A 112 -1.64 -0.21 7.78
CA ILE A 112 -1.82 1.23 7.49
C ILE A 112 -3.27 1.66 7.33
N SER A 113 -4.20 0.74 7.10
CA SER A 113 -5.64 1.00 6.96
C SER A 113 -6.42 0.11 7.94
N PRO A 114 -6.39 0.41 9.26
CA PRO A 114 -7.09 -0.37 10.27
C PRO A 114 -8.61 -0.19 10.16
N LEU A 115 -9.35 -1.10 10.79
CA LEU A 115 -10.80 -1.00 10.89
C LEU A 115 -11.21 0.25 11.68
N ILE A 116 -12.20 0.98 11.15
CA ILE A 116 -12.77 2.16 11.81
C ILE A 116 -13.92 1.69 12.70
N THR A 117 -13.74 1.80 14.01
CA THR A 117 -14.78 1.46 15.00
C THR A 117 -15.61 2.70 15.33
N LEU A 118 -16.92 2.65 15.06
CA LEU A 118 -17.87 3.71 15.38
C LEU A 118 -18.73 3.31 16.57
N HIS A 119 -18.82 4.16 17.58
CA HIS A 119 -19.67 3.95 18.74
C HIS A 119 -21.01 4.66 18.56
N VAL A 120 -22.10 3.91 18.67
CA VAL A 120 -23.47 4.45 18.56
C VAL A 120 -24.04 4.67 19.95
N LYS A 121 -24.63 5.85 20.18
CA LYS A 121 -25.32 6.18 21.44
C LYS A 121 -26.55 5.28 21.61
N SER A 122 -26.73 4.74 22.82
CA SER A 122 -27.75 3.75 23.19
C SER A 122 -29.17 4.11 22.71
N GLY A 123 -29.91 3.08 22.25
CA GLY A 123 -31.33 3.19 21.85
C GLY A 123 -31.60 3.00 20.35
N LYS A 124 -30.57 2.96 19.50
CA LYS A 124 -30.70 2.60 18.07
C LYS A 124 -29.85 1.37 17.78
N THR A 125 -30.48 0.28 17.35
CA THR A 125 -29.79 -0.85 16.74
C THR A 125 -29.21 -0.38 15.40
N PRO A 126 -27.89 -0.46 15.18
CA PRO A 126 -27.32 -0.17 13.87
C PRO A 126 -27.95 -1.09 12.82
N GLN A 127 -28.26 -0.56 11.63
CA GLN A 127 -28.70 -1.40 10.52
C GLN A 127 -27.65 -2.50 10.25
N SER A 128 -28.17 -3.69 9.97
CA SER A 128 -27.42 -4.91 9.73
C SER A 128 -26.60 -4.82 8.45
N GLN A 129 -25.28 -4.88 8.59
CA GLN A 129 -24.25 -5.20 7.59
C GLN A 129 -24.39 -4.54 6.20
N PHE A 130 -23.52 -3.57 5.90
CA PHE A 130 -23.36 -3.02 4.55
C PHE A 130 -22.27 -3.77 3.77
N ILE A 131 -22.63 -4.45 2.69
CA ILE A 131 -21.69 -5.19 1.80
C ILE A 131 -21.94 -4.75 0.35
N PRO A 132 -21.32 -3.64 -0.10
CA PRO A 132 -21.66 -3.03 -1.39
C PRO A 132 -21.18 -3.82 -2.61
N LEU A 133 -20.20 -4.72 -2.43
CA LEU A 133 -19.62 -5.49 -3.53
C LEU A 133 -20.28 -6.88 -3.66
N THR A 134 -20.53 -7.31 -4.89
CA THR A 134 -21.02 -8.66 -5.24
C THR A 134 -19.96 -9.73 -5.00
N THR A 135 -18.69 -9.37 -5.24
CA THR A 135 -17.51 -10.24 -5.12
C THR A 135 -16.39 -9.52 -4.39
N SER A 136 -15.48 -10.29 -3.77
CA SER A 136 -14.30 -9.72 -3.12
C SER A 136 -13.38 -9.06 -4.15
N PHE A 137 -12.87 -7.88 -3.82
CA PHE A 137 -11.87 -7.21 -4.65
C PHE A 137 -10.58 -8.05 -4.74
N PRO A 138 -9.89 -8.10 -5.89
CA PRO A 138 -8.70 -8.95 -6.07
C PRO A 138 -7.58 -8.59 -5.10
N CYS A 139 -6.86 -9.60 -4.61
CA CYS A 139 -5.83 -9.43 -3.58
C CYS A 139 -4.67 -8.51 -4.00
N GLU A 140 -4.30 -8.54 -5.28
CA GLU A 140 -3.17 -7.80 -5.86
C GLU A 140 -3.52 -6.35 -6.23
N LEU A 141 -4.82 -6.01 -6.17
CA LEU A 141 -5.30 -4.66 -6.42
C LEU A 141 -5.55 -3.94 -5.10
N ASN A 142 -4.92 -2.79 -4.95
CA ASN A 142 -5.14 -1.91 -3.82
C ASN A 142 -5.96 -0.70 -4.25
N LEU A 143 -7.10 -0.48 -3.58
CA LEU A 143 -7.91 0.72 -3.75
C LEU A 143 -7.25 1.87 -2.97
N LEU A 144 -6.51 2.73 -3.67
CA LEU A 144 -5.80 3.85 -3.06
C LEU A 144 -6.75 5.00 -2.69
N ASN A 145 -7.77 5.24 -3.52
CA ASN A 145 -8.72 6.29 -3.28
C ASN A 145 -10.04 6.04 -4.02
N MET A 146 -11.15 6.43 -3.40
CA MET A 146 -12.44 6.59 -4.06
C MET A 146 -13.01 7.91 -3.57
N ARG A 147 -13.20 8.87 -4.49
CA ARG A 147 -13.75 10.20 -4.16
C ARG A 147 -14.92 10.52 -5.06
N SER A 148 -16.01 10.98 -4.47
CA SER A 148 -17.14 11.53 -5.23
C SER A 148 -16.78 12.91 -5.79
N SER A 149 -17.30 13.22 -6.97
CA SER A 149 -17.17 14.56 -7.55
C SER A 149 -18.29 15.45 -7.02
N HIS A 150 -17.94 16.67 -6.65
CA HIS A 150 -18.89 17.68 -6.21
C HIS A 150 -19.06 18.74 -7.30
N ASP A 151 -20.26 19.33 -7.38
CA ASP A 151 -20.39 20.58 -8.10
C ASP A 151 -19.76 21.72 -7.29
N SER A 152 -19.03 22.62 -7.96
CA SER A 152 -18.46 23.81 -7.32
C SER A 152 -19.53 24.82 -6.91
N VAL A 153 -20.73 24.73 -7.47
CA VAL A 153 -21.81 25.72 -7.30
C VAL A 153 -22.97 25.21 -6.43
N SER A 154 -23.24 23.89 -6.41
CA SER A 154 -24.30 23.29 -5.60
C SER A 154 -23.73 22.30 -4.57
N THR A 155 -24.43 22.13 -3.44
CA THR A 155 -24.13 21.09 -2.44
C THR A 155 -24.52 19.68 -2.91
N GLU A 156 -24.96 19.54 -4.16
CA GLU A 156 -25.40 18.26 -4.71
C GLU A 156 -24.18 17.42 -5.10
N VAL A 157 -24.19 16.18 -4.63
CA VAL A 157 -23.17 15.18 -4.99
C VAL A 157 -23.51 14.68 -6.38
N LYS A 158 -22.58 14.82 -7.33
CA LYS A 158 -22.76 14.21 -8.65
C LYS A 158 -22.74 12.70 -8.49
N ALA A 159 -23.50 12.00 -9.32
CA ALA A 159 -23.43 10.54 -9.45
C ALA A 159 -22.14 10.11 -10.16
N GLU A 160 -20.99 10.68 -9.76
CA GLU A 160 -19.68 10.48 -10.36
C GLU A 160 -18.64 10.26 -9.26
N SER A 161 -17.79 9.25 -9.44
CA SER A 161 -16.68 8.98 -8.52
C SER A 161 -15.40 8.70 -9.28
N LEU A 162 -14.29 9.21 -8.76
CA LEU A 162 -12.96 8.86 -9.24
C LEU A 162 -12.38 7.75 -8.37
N LEU A 163 -11.92 6.68 -9.01
CA LEU A 163 -11.31 5.51 -8.41
C LEU A 163 -9.82 5.46 -8.77
N LEU A 164 -8.94 5.47 -7.77
CA LEU A 164 -7.51 5.25 -7.96
C LEU A 164 -7.17 3.84 -7.48
N VAL A 165 -6.69 3.02 -8.39
CA VAL A 165 -6.35 1.61 -8.12
C VAL A 165 -4.90 1.35 -8.49
N HIS A 166 -4.19 0.64 -7.63
CA HIS A 166 -2.81 0.23 -7.85
C HIS A 166 -2.73 -1.29 -7.93
N HIS A 167 -2.13 -1.81 -9.00
CA HIS A 167 -1.80 -3.23 -9.08
C HIS A 167 -0.40 -3.46 -8.48
N GLN A 168 -0.34 -4.03 -7.29
CA GLN A 168 0.91 -4.35 -6.62
C GLN A 168 1.54 -5.60 -7.24
N ALA A 169 2.73 -5.47 -7.83
CA ALA A 169 3.48 -6.65 -8.27
C ALA A 169 4.06 -7.41 -7.08
N THR A 170 4.04 -8.73 -7.18
CA THR A 170 4.43 -9.63 -6.10
C THR A 170 5.50 -10.62 -6.56
N ASP A 171 6.30 -11.11 -5.62
CA ASP A 171 7.32 -12.13 -5.87
C ASP A 171 6.67 -13.52 -5.88
N CYS A 172 6.51 -14.10 -7.08
CA CYS A 172 5.90 -15.42 -7.26
C CYS A 172 6.69 -16.58 -6.61
N SER A 173 7.94 -16.36 -6.18
CA SER A 173 8.69 -17.36 -5.41
C SER A 173 8.24 -17.48 -3.95
N LEU A 174 7.34 -16.61 -3.49
CA LEU A 174 6.78 -16.63 -2.16
C LEU A 174 5.30 -17.04 -2.22
N PRO A 175 4.98 -18.32 -2.00
CA PRO A 175 3.61 -18.79 -2.07
C PRO A 175 2.77 -18.18 -0.97
N SER A 176 1.60 -17.67 -1.33
CA SER A 176 0.64 -17.12 -0.37
C SER A 176 -0.39 -18.20 -0.03
N LYS A 177 -0.53 -18.51 1.26
CA LYS A 177 -1.48 -19.53 1.76
C LYS A 177 -2.49 -18.85 2.68
N GLY A 178 -3.76 -19.25 2.57
CA GLY A 178 -4.82 -18.78 3.48
C GLY A 178 -5.38 -17.39 3.16
N LEU A 179 -5.22 -16.89 1.93
CA LEU A 179 -5.90 -15.68 1.48
C LEU A 179 -7.37 -15.98 1.15
N THR A 180 -8.26 -15.05 1.46
CA THR A 180 -9.71 -15.15 1.24
C THR A 180 -10.17 -14.49 -0.07
N CYS A 181 -9.30 -13.73 -0.73
CA CYS A 181 -9.53 -13.13 -2.04
C CYS A 181 -8.83 -13.94 -3.14
N SER A 182 -9.26 -13.74 -4.39
CA SER A 182 -8.63 -14.31 -5.58
C SER A 182 -7.69 -13.32 -6.24
N THR A 183 -6.86 -13.84 -7.16
CA THR A 183 -6.07 -13.02 -8.08
C THR A 183 -6.60 -13.19 -9.49
N ASN A 184 -6.58 -12.13 -10.30
CA ASN A 184 -7.11 -12.09 -11.66
C ASN A 184 -6.26 -11.27 -12.62
N ASN A 185 -4.98 -11.05 -12.28
CA ASN A 185 -4.01 -10.28 -13.06
C ASN A 185 -4.43 -8.81 -13.27
N GLY A 186 -5.10 -8.24 -12.27
CA GLY A 186 -5.48 -6.83 -12.28
C GLY A 186 -6.68 -6.48 -13.18
N LYS A 187 -7.53 -7.46 -13.49
CA LYS A 187 -8.72 -7.28 -14.33
C LYS A 187 -10.00 -7.29 -13.51
N VAL A 188 -10.78 -6.22 -13.50
CA VAL A 188 -12.04 -6.17 -12.74
C VAL A 188 -13.18 -5.72 -13.64
N ASP A 189 -14.22 -6.54 -13.72
CA ASP A 189 -15.48 -6.14 -14.31
C ASP A 189 -16.22 -5.19 -13.36
N ILE A 190 -16.30 -3.92 -13.73
CA ILE A 190 -16.84 -2.87 -12.86
C ILE A 190 -18.37 -2.84 -12.89
N GLU A 191 -18.99 -3.30 -13.99
CA GLU A 191 -20.43 -3.27 -14.20
C GLU A 191 -21.14 -4.21 -13.23
N SER A 192 -20.53 -5.37 -12.93
CA SER A 192 -21.06 -6.37 -12.01
C SER A 192 -20.53 -6.27 -10.58
N LEU A 193 -19.60 -5.33 -10.30
CA LEU A 193 -18.92 -5.25 -9.00
C LEU A 193 -19.84 -4.77 -7.88
N PHE A 194 -20.67 -3.77 -8.13
CA PHE A 194 -21.54 -3.16 -7.11
C PHE A 194 -22.93 -3.83 -7.10
N LYS A 195 -23.47 -4.13 -5.91
CA LYS A 195 -24.78 -4.77 -5.76
C LYS A 195 -25.94 -3.83 -6.12
N ASP A 196 -25.90 -2.64 -5.54
CA ASP A 196 -27.03 -1.69 -5.55
C ASP A 196 -26.78 -0.47 -6.43
N LEU A 197 -25.61 -0.38 -7.09
CA LEU A 197 -25.23 0.74 -7.96
C LEU A 197 -25.05 0.26 -9.38
N LYS A 198 -25.67 0.97 -10.34
CA LYS A 198 -25.49 0.72 -11.77
C LYS A 198 -24.49 1.70 -12.34
N VAL A 199 -23.42 1.17 -12.93
CA VAL A 199 -22.39 1.97 -13.59
C VAL A 199 -22.86 2.29 -15.01
N LYS A 200 -23.08 3.58 -15.28
CA LYS A 200 -23.46 4.10 -16.60
C LYS A 200 -22.26 4.21 -17.54
N SER A 201 -21.12 4.66 -17.03
CA SER A 201 -19.90 4.77 -17.82
C SER A 201 -18.63 4.64 -16.97
N LEU A 202 -17.58 4.17 -17.62
CA LEU A 202 -16.22 4.08 -17.10
C LEU A 202 -15.29 4.82 -18.05
N GLU A 203 -14.48 5.73 -17.53
CA GLU A 203 -13.53 6.51 -18.32
C GLU A 203 -12.17 6.56 -17.63
N ARG A 204 -11.11 6.24 -18.37
CA ARG A 204 -9.75 6.35 -17.84
C ARG A 204 -9.30 7.81 -17.80
N ARG A 205 -8.80 8.24 -16.64
CA ARG A 205 -8.34 9.61 -16.39
C ARG A 205 -6.87 9.64 -15.98
N THR A 206 -6.28 10.83 -15.99
CA THR A 206 -5.02 11.09 -15.29
C THR A 206 -5.20 10.94 -13.78
N LEU A 207 -4.10 10.71 -13.04
CA LEU A 207 -4.15 10.49 -11.59
C LEU A 207 -4.76 11.65 -10.80
N THR A 208 -4.72 12.86 -11.37
CA THR A 208 -5.28 14.09 -10.79
C THR A 208 -6.69 14.40 -11.28
N ASP A 209 -7.21 13.62 -12.25
CA ASP A 209 -8.52 13.83 -12.90
C ASP A 209 -8.64 15.16 -13.66
N LEU A 210 -7.52 15.66 -14.19
CA LEU A 210 -7.51 16.90 -14.98
C LEU A 210 -7.73 16.64 -16.47
N GLU A 211 -7.30 15.47 -16.93
CA GLU A 211 -7.32 15.10 -18.35
C GLU A 211 -7.82 13.67 -18.56
N VAL A 212 -8.47 13.47 -19.71
CA VAL A 212 -8.88 12.15 -20.22
C VAL A 212 -7.65 11.41 -20.70
N HIS A 213 -7.51 10.14 -20.31
CA HIS A 213 -6.42 9.33 -20.82
C HIS A 213 -6.75 8.88 -22.26
N SER A 214 -5.73 8.85 -23.13
CA SER A 214 -5.83 8.38 -24.52
C SER A 214 -6.50 7.01 -24.73
N ASP A 215 -6.49 6.15 -23.70
CA ASP A 215 -7.07 4.80 -23.70
C ASP A 215 -8.35 4.78 -22.85
N SER A 216 -9.35 5.57 -23.26
CA SER A 216 -10.57 5.84 -22.50
C SER A 216 -11.70 4.83 -22.74
N SER A 217 -11.60 3.99 -23.79
CA SER A 217 -12.65 3.05 -24.19
C SER A 217 -12.48 1.67 -23.55
N SER A 218 -12.41 1.60 -22.23
CA SER A 218 -12.43 0.31 -21.51
C SER A 218 -13.74 0.14 -20.74
N ARG A 219 -14.35 -1.04 -20.83
CA ARG A 219 -15.53 -1.43 -20.02
C ARG A 219 -15.15 -2.09 -18.69
N SER A 220 -13.87 -2.43 -18.52
CA SER A 220 -13.34 -3.06 -17.32
C SER A 220 -12.08 -2.35 -16.85
N LEU A 221 -11.73 -2.55 -15.58
CA LEU A 221 -10.41 -2.17 -15.10
C LEU A 221 -9.41 -3.19 -15.64
N ASP A 222 -8.37 -2.74 -16.34
CA ASP A 222 -7.21 -3.57 -16.71
C ASP A 222 -5.95 -2.79 -16.34
N ILE A 223 -5.29 -3.23 -15.28
CA ILE A 223 -4.17 -2.52 -14.68
C ILE A 223 -2.97 -3.44 -14.72
N GLN A 224 -1.91 -3.02 -15.39
CA GLN A 224 -0.67 -3.79 -15.45
C GLN A 224 0.07 -3.77 -14.09
N PRO A 225 0.84 -4.82 -13.74
CA PRO A 225 1.58 -4.85 -12.48
C PRO A 225 2.49 -3.63 -12.31
N MET A 226 2.54 -3.09 -11.09
CA MET A 226 3.21 -1.84 -10.70
C MET A 226 2.61 -0.54 -11.25
N ASN A 227 1.50 -0.59 -11.98
CA ASN A 227 0.84 0.62 -12.45
C ASN A 227 -0.24 1.09 -11.49
N ILE A 228 -0.39 2.42 -11.41
CA ILE A 228 -1.52 3.09 -10.79
C ILE A 228 -2.39 3.66 -11.91
N ALA A 229 -3.68 3.40 -11.85
CA ALA A 229 -4.64 3.90 -12.83
C ALA A 229 -5.78 4.64 -12.12
N ALA A 230 -6.27 5.70 -12.76
CA ALA A 230 -7.42 6.45 -12.31
C ALA A 230 -8.57 6.24 -13.29
N TYR A 231 -9.75 5.94 -12.74
CA TYR A 231 -10.96 5.69 -13.50
C TYR A 231 -12.10 6.53 -12.94
N LYS A 232 -12.74 7.32 -13.80
CA LYS A 232 -13.97 8.03 -13.47
C LYS A 232 -15.16 7.13 -13.77
N LEU A 233 -15.95 6.83 -12.75
CA LEU A 233 -17.22 6.11 -12.84
C LEU A 233 -18.35 7.12 -12.81
N THR A 234 -19.32 6.95 -13.71
CA THR A 234 -20.61 7.64 -13.64
C THR A 234 -21.69 6.62 -13.34
N PHE A 235 -22.58 6.90 -12.40
CA PHE A 235 -23.68 6.02 -12.00
C PHE A 235 -25.01 6.53 -12.61
N GLU A 236 -25.99 5.63 -12.72
CA GLU A 236 -27.38 5.96 -13.11
C GLU A 236 -28.15 6.72 -12.03
#